data_AF-A0A7W0ABH3-F1
#
_entry.id   AF-A0A7W0ABH3-F1
#
_cell.length_a   1.000
_cell.length_b   1.000
_cell.length_c   1.000
_cell.angle_alpha   90.00
_cell.angle_beta   90.00
_cell.angle_gamma   90.00
#
_symmetry.space_group_name_H-M   'P 1'
#
loop_
_entity.id
_entity.type
_entity.pdbx_description
1 polymer ?
#
loop_
_entity_poly.entity_id
_entity_poly.type
_entity_poly.pdbx_seq_one_letter_code
_entity_poly.pdbx_strand_id
1 'polypeptide(L)'
;MAKKPQQRRPPPRPAAATATAPPSEGPRRTNPDAIAVEGKILEALPNAMFKVELENGHQVLGHLGGRMRKNYIRVLPGDRVVVELSPYDLTRGRITFRHR
;
A
#
# COMPACT_ATOMS: atom_id res chain seq x y z
N MET A 1 -11.45 -61.38 27.48
CA MET A 1 -11.61 -61.94 26.11
C MET A 1 -13.08 -62.19 25.85
N ALA A 2 -13.73 -61.42 24.96
CA ALA A 2 -14.91 -61.81 24.18
C ALA A 2 -15.31 -60.63 23.28
N LYS A 3 -14.78 -60.65 22.04
CA LYS A 3 -15.24 -59.83 20.91
C LYS A 3 -16.69 -60.21 20.60
N LYS A 4 -17.57 -59.25 20.29
CA LYS A 4 -18.56 -59.34 19.20
C LYS A 4 -19.26 -57.99 18.97
N PRO A 5 -19.84 -57.79 17.78
CA PRO A 5 -19.59 -56.62 16.96
C PRO A 5 -20.89 -55.86 16.64
N GLN A 6 -20.83 -54.54 16.47
CA GLN A 6 -21.91 -53.81 15.80
C GLN A 6 -21.31 -52.87 14.77
N GLN A 7 -21.28 -53.35 13.52
CA GLN A 7 -21.28 -52.51 12.33
C GLN A 7 -22.64 -52.64 11.66
N ARG A 8 -23.21 -51.50 11.22
CA ARG A 8 -24.15 -51.22 10.09
C ARG A 8 -25.03 -50.01 10.50
N ARG A 9 -25.14 -48.88 9.78
CA ARG A 9 -25.33 -48.65 8.32
C ARG A 9 -24.86 -47.24 7.84
N PRO A 10 -24.66 -47.02 6.51
CA PRO A 10 -24.47 -45.71 5.80
C PRO A 10 -25.84 -45.09 5.37
N PRO A 11 -26.01 -43.98 4.58
CA PRO A 11 -25.13 -43.18 3.67
C PRO A 11 -25.35 -41.63 3.85
N PRO A 12 -25.11 -40.67 2.91
CA PRO A 12 -24.45 -40.66 1.61
C PRO A 12 -23.30 -39.63 1.47
N ARG A 13 -22.59 -39.71 0.33
CA ARG A 13 -21.65 -38.69 -0.14
C ARG A 13 -22.41 -37.37 -0.41
N PRO A 14 -21.88 -36.21 -0.03
CA PRO A 14 -21.99 -35.05 -0.89
C PRO A 14 -20.84 -35.10 -1.88
N ALA A 15 -21.19 -35.35 -3.14
CA ALA A 15 -20.33 -35.07 -4.27
C ALA A 15 -20.16 -33.55 -4.41
N ALA A 16 -18.92 -33.14 -4.66
CA ALA A 16 -18.50 -31.99 -5.45
C ALA A 16 -19.18 -30.64 -5.24
N ALA A 17 -18.41 -29.65 -4.79
CA ALA A 17 -18.40 -28.34 -5.44
C ALA A 17 -17.12 -27.57 -5.06
N THR A 18 -16.26 -27.40 -6.08
CA THR A 18 -15.50 -26.17 -6.39
C THR A 18 -14.56 -25.54 -5.36
N ALA A 19 -13.28 -25.60 -5.74
CA ALA A 19 -12.39 -24.45 -5.94
C ALA A 19 -12.49 -23.29 -4.93
N THR A 20 -11.46 -23.16 -4.09
CA THR A 20 -10.63 -21.94 -4.01
C THR A 20 -9.32 -22.31 -3.29
N ALA A 21 -8.27 -22.59 -4.06
CA ALA A 21 -6.91 -22.27 -3.64
C ALA A 21 -6.72 -20.74 -3.75
N PRO A 22 -5.75 -20.07 -3.08
CA PRO A 22 -4.81 -20.52 -2.04
C PRO A 22 -4.80 -19.60 -0.79
N PRO A 23 -4.20 -20.00 0.35
CA PRO A 23 -3.58 -19.05 1.27
C PRO A 23 -2.22 -18.65 0.68
N SER A 24 -2.21 -17.84 -0.38
CA SER A 24 -0.97 -17.20 -0.82
C SER A 24 -0.66 -16.07 0.15
N GLU A 25 0.15 -16.41 1.15
CA GLU A 25 1.22 -15.58 1.71
C GLU A 25 1.27 -14.20 1.05
N GLY A 26 0.62 -13.21 1.69
CA GLY A 26 0.72 -11.82 1.28
C GLY A 26 2.21 -11.50 1.16
N PRO A 27 2.67 -10.96 0.02
CA PRO A 27 4.09 -10.94 -0.18
C PRO A 27 4.63 -9.91 0.81
N ARG A 28 5.61 -10.33 1.63
CA ARG A 28 6.53 -9.42 2.30
C ARG A 28 7.37 -8.74 1.22
N ARG A 29 6.75 -7.89 0.39
CA ARG A 29 7.47 -6.99 -0.50
C ARG A 29 7.93 -5.84 0.36
N THR A 30 9.12 -5.98 0.92
CA THR A 30 10.03 -4.85 1.00
C THR A 30 10.15 -4.34 -0.44
N ASN A 31 9.31 -3.36 -0.82
CA ASN A 31 9.30 -2.75 -2.15
C ASN A 31 10.71 -2.20 -2.44
N PRO A 32 11.49 -2.80 -3.37
CA PRO A 32 12.81 -2.31 -3.73
C PRO A 32 12.76 -1.16 -4.74
N ASP A 33 11.60 -0.95 -5.37
CA ASP A 33 11.45 0.02 -6.46
C ASP A 33 10.56 1.18 -6.00
N ALA A 34 11.11 2.09 -5.19
CA ALA A 34 10.49 3.40 -4.99
C ALA A 34 11.23 4.38 -5.90
N ILE A 35 10.53 4.98 -6.85
CA ILE A 35 11.11 5.99 -7.74
C ILE A 35 11.05 7.32 -6.98
N ALA A 36 12.22 7.88 -6.68
CA ALA A 36 12.31 9.23 -6.15
C ALA A 36 12.14 10.22 -7.30
N VAL A 37 11.13 11.07 -7.19
CA VAL A 37 10.87 12.14 -8.15
C VAL A 37 10.80 13.46 -7.42
N GLU A 38 11.37 14.48 -8.04
CA GLU A 38 11.31 15.85 -7.55
C GLU A 38 10.04 16.54 -8.07
N GLY A 39 9.42 17.32 -7.20
CA GLY A 39 8.22 18.07 -7.54
C GLY A 39 8.06 19.30 -6.67
N LYS A 40 7.15 20.18 -7.08
CA LYS A 40 6.79 21.39 -6.35
C LYS A 40 5.40 21.24 -5.77
N ILE A 41 5.19 21.74 -4.56
CA ILE A 41 3.85 21.75 -3.96
C ILE A 41 3.05 22.90 -4.56
N LEU A 42 1.89 22.61 -5.14
CA LEU A 42 0.96 23.63 -5.59
C LEU A 42 0.04 24.06 -4.44
N GLU A 43 -0.58 23.08 -3.79
CA GLU A 43 -1.60 23.30 -2.77
C GLU A 43 -1.46 22.28 -1.63
N ALA A 44 -1.65 22.76 -0.40
CA ALA A 44 -1.76 21.92 0.77
C ALA A 44 -3.23 21.83 1.18
N LEU A 45 -3.81 20.63 1.18
CA LEU A 45 -5.14 20.40 1.75
C LEU A 45 -5.01 20.14 3.26
N PRO A 46 -6.01 20.58 4.07
CA PRO A 46 -5.98 20.44 5.52
C PRO A 46 -6.00 18.98 6.03
N ASN A 47 -6.22 18.00 5.15
CA ASN A 47 -6.24 16.57 5.49
C ASN A 47 -4.84 15.92 5.51
N ALA A 48 -3.76 16.71 5.64
CA ALA A 48 -2.36 16.27 5.50
C ALA A 48 -2.07 15.61 4.13
N MET A 49 -2.85 16.00 3.12
CA MET A 49 -2.65 15.66 1.72
C MET A 49 -2.13 16.90 1.00
N PHE A 50 -1.10 16.72 0.19
CA PHE A 50 -0.44 17.77 -0.56
C PHE A 50 -0.56 17.44 -2.03
N LYS A 51 -0.98 18.43 -2.82
CA LYS A 51 -0.88 18.35 -4.27
C LYS A 51 0.54 18.72 -4.66
N VAL A 52 1.27 17.74 -5.17
CA VAL A 52 2.61 17.92 -5.70
C VAL A 52 2.54 17.82 -7.21
N GLU A 53 3.04 18.84 -7.89
CA GLU A 53 3.30 18.79 -9.32
C GLU A 53 4.73 18.28 -9.53
N LEU A 54 4.84 17.12 -10.16
CA LEU A 54 6.14 16.61 -10.61
C LEU A 54 6.64 17.47 -11.77
N GLU A 55 7.95 17.54 -11.96
CA GLU A 55 8.54 18.20 -13.14
C GLU A 55 8.08 17.56 -14.47
N ASN A 56 7.52 16.35 -14.40
CA ASN A 56 6.91 15.64 -15.52
C ASN A 56 5.48 16.15 -15.89
N GLY A 57 4.95 17.16 -15.19
CA GLY A 57 3.59 17.69 -15.41
C GLY A 57 2.46 16.85 -14.82
N HIS A 58 2.80 15.83 -14.02
CA HIS A 58 1.83 14.99 -13.32
C HIS A 58 1.51 15.55 -11.93
N GLN A 59 0.21 15.62 -11.62
CA GLN A 59 -0.26 15.99 -10.29
C GLN A 59 -0.42 14.74 -9.44
N VAL A 60 0.24 14.74 -8.28
CA VAL A 60 0.31 13.61 -7.36
C VAL A 60 -0.27 14.04 -6.02
N LEU A 61 -1.12 13.18 -5.47
CA LEU A 61 -1.60 13.31 -4.11
C LEU A 61 -0.58 12.66 -3.17
N GLY A 62 0.19 13.50 -2.51
CA GLY A 62 1.23 13.10 -1.59
C GLY A 62 0.79 13.25 -0.15
N HIS A 63 1.00 12.22 0.66
CA HIS A 63 0.94 12.38 2.11
C HIS A 63 2.35 12.48 2.70
N LEU A 64 2.48 13.24 3.78
CA LEU A 64 3.75 13.34 4.50
C LEU A 64 4.11 11.99 5.13
N GLY A 65 5.31 11.50 4.83
CA GLY A 65 5.85 10.33 5.51
C GLY A 65 5.94 10.58 7.02
N GLY A 66 5.76 9.53 7.83
CA GLY A 66 5.79 9.63 9.29
C GLY A 66 7.04 10.31 9.89
N ARG A 67 8.18 10.29 9.17
CA ARG A 67 9.39 11.04 9.55
C ARG A 67 9.16 12.56 9.57
N MET A 68 8.42 13.09 8.60
CA MET A 68 8.11 14.53 8.55
C MET A 68 7.13 14.97 9.65
N ARG A 69 6.17 14.11 10.02
CA ARG A 69 5.26 14.37 11.15
C ARG A 69 6.01 14.49 12.48
N LYS A 70 7.01 13.63 12.71
CA LYS A 70 7.84 13.70 13.92
C LYS A 70 8.71 14.97 13.98
N ASN A 71 9.14 15.47 12.83
CA ASN A 71 10.02 16.64 12.74
C ASN A 71 9.25 17.97 12.57
N TYR A 72 7.92 17.97 12.71
CA TYR A 72 7.05 19.15 12.59
C TYR A 72 7.37 20.05 11.40
N ILE A 73 7.65 19.45 10.24
CA ILE A 73 8.01 20.22 9.05
C ILE A 73 6.77 20.95 8.55
N ARG A 74 6.80 22.29 8.62
CA ARG A 74 5.80 23.15 7.99
C ARG A 74 6.09 23.21 6.50
N VAL A 75 5.12 22.77 5.72
CA VAL A 75 5.18 22.74 4.27
C VAL A 75 4.41 23.95 3.76
N LEU A 76 5.08 24.80 2.97
CA LEU A 76 4.42 25.91 2.28
C LEU A 76 4.20 25.55 0.80
N PRO A 77 3.12 26.04 0.17
CA PRO A 77 2.98 25.94 -1.27
C PRO A 77 4.13 26.70 -1.96
N GLY A 78 4.69 26.11 -3.01
CA GLY A 78 5.88 26.60 -3.72
C GLY A 78 7.19 25.93 -3.33
N ASP A 79 7.21 25.12 -2.26
CA ASP A 79 8.39 24.36 -1.87
C ASP A 79 8.66 23.16 -2.78
N ARG A 80 9.95 22.87 -2.98
CA ARG A 80 10.42 21.66 -3.66
C ARG A 80 10.47 20.50 -2.67
N VAL A 81 9.85 19.39 -3.05
CA VAL A 81 9.82 18.16 -2.26
C VAL A 81 10.21 16.97 -3.10
N VAL A 82 10.83 16.00 -2.43
CA VAL A 82 11.13 14.69 -3.00
C VAL A 82 10.01 13.75 -2.61
N VAL A 83 9.35 13.23 -3.63
CA VAL A 83 8.26 12.27 -3.52
C VAL A 83 8.77 10.91 -3.96
N GLU A 84 8.60 9.92 -3.11
CA GLU A 84 8.81 8.52 -3.45
C GLU A 84 7.49 7.95 -3.98
N LEU A 85 7.47 7.61 -5.26
CA LEU A 85 6.34 6.94 -5.90
C LEU A 85 6.64 5.45 -6.06
N SER A 86 5.62 4.62 -5.89
CA SER A 86 5.72 3.22 -6.27
C SER A 86 5.38 3.10 -7.76
N PRO A 87 6.13 2.31 -8.56
CA PRO A 87 5.92 2.16 -10.00
C PRO A 87 4.55 1.57 -10.35
N TYR A 88 3.80 1.10 -9.37
CA TYR A 88 2.44 0.60 -9.51
C TYR A 88 1.38 1.71 -9.47
N ASP A 89 1.66 2.83 -8.80
CA ASP A 89 0.71 3.93 -8.59
C ASP A 89 1.43 5.29 -8.70
N LEU A 90 1.42 5.89 -9.90
CA LEU A 90 2.02 7.20 -10.15
C LEU A 90 1.20 8.38 -9.59
N THR A 91 -0.02 8.16 -9.10
CA THR A 91 -0.91 9.21 -8.56
C THR A 91 -0.80 9.38 -7.06
N ARG A 92 -0.18 8.43 -6.35
CA ARG A 92 0.00 8.46 -4.90
C ARG A 92 1.48 8.43 -4.57
N GLY A 93 1.91 9.41 -3.80
CA GLY A 93 3.31 9.59 -3.46
C GLY A 93 3.54 9.67 -1.95
N ARG A 94 4.67 9.15 -1.50
CA ARG A 94 5.13 9.37 -0.13
C ARG A 94 6.15 10.49 -0.13
N ILE A 95 5.86 11.58 0.57
CA ILE A 95 6.81 12.70 0.66
C ILE A 95 7.83 12.37 1.74
N THR A 96 9.10 12.27 1.35
CA THR A 96 10.18 11.81 2.23
C THR A 96 11.16 12.92 2.59
N PHE A 97 11.45 13.85 1.66
CA PHE A 97 12.46 14.90 1.87
C PHE A 97 12.03 16.26 1.29
N ARG A 98 12.56 17.35 1.87
CA ARG A 98 12.45 18.72 1.36
C ARG A 98 13.87 19.27 1.22
N HIS A 99 14.21 19.79 0.05
CA HIS A 99 15.45 20.53 -0.16
C HIS A 99 15.22 21.98 0.27
N ARG A 100 16.16 22.57 1.02
CA ARG A 100 16.08 23.95 1.49
C ARG A 100 16.44 24.93 0.38
#